data_AF-A0A4Q3WV02-F1
#
_entry.id   AF-A0A4Q3WV02-F1
#
_cell.length_a   1.000
_cell.length_b   1.000
_cell.length_c   1.000
_cell.angle_alpha   90.00
_cell.angle_beta   90.00
_cell.angle_gamma   90.00
#
_symmetry.space_group_name_H-M   'P 1'
#
loop_
_entity.id
_entity.type
_entity.pdbx_description
1 polymer ?
#
loop_
_entity_poly.entity_id
_entity_poly.type
_entity_poly.pdbx_seq_one_letter_code
_entity_poly.pdbx_strand_id
1 'polypeptide(L)'
;MDNNKLGTKPHYPILDGLRGVAALLVVCFHLAEPLSTSHLDNIINHGYLAVDFFFLLSGFVIGYAYDDRWDKLTVGSFLRRRFERLQPLVVLGMTLGAIGFYFTDSTIWPLIHTVPLWKLVVVWLIGCTILPIPLSMDIRGWQEMHPLNSVGWSLFFEYIANILYALGIRKLSNKALGCFVFLAGAVLVHFAVTSPAG
;
A
#
# COMPACT_ATOMS: atom_id res chain seq x y z
N MET A 1 -5.11 34.74 12.58
CA MET A 1 -4.24 33.96 13.47
C MET A 1 -3.57 32.88 12.63
N ASP A 2 -2.30 33.09 12.26
CA ASP A 2 -1.50 32.16 11.47
C ASP A 2 -1.16 30.92 12.30
N ASN A 3 -2.07 29.95 12.29
CA ASN A 3 -1.74 28.63 12.78
C ASN A 3 -0.91 27.91 11.72
N ASN A 4 0.28 27.46 12.13
CA ASN A 4 0.85 26.17 11.69
C ASN A 4 1.95 26.18 10.60
N LYS A 5 2.94 27.08 10.67
CA LYS A 5 4.26 26.80 10.06
C LYS A 5 5.14 26.05 11.07
N LEU A 6 4.85 24.76 11.27
CA LEU A 6 5.84 23.85 11.87
C LEU A 6 7.08 23.88 10.97
N GLY A 7 8.24 24.28 11.49
CA GLY A 7 9.49 24.37 10.70
C GLY A 7 9.78 23.05 9.97
N THR A 8 10.32 23.12 8.75
CA THR A 8 10.64 21.94 7.96
C THR A 8 11.87 21.24 8.54
N LYS A 9 11.81 19.92 8.78
CA LYS A 9 12.98 19.14 9.17
C LYS A 9 13.94 19.00 7.99
N PRO A 10 15.25 18.77 8.24
CA PRO A 10 16.20 18.39 7.21
C PRO A 10 15.65 17.23 6.38
N HIS A 11 15.62 17.42 5.07
CA HIS A 11 15.25 16.38 4.12
C HIS A 11 16.45 15.46 3.91
N TYR A 12 16.21 14.17 3.70
CA TYR A 12 17.27 13.19 3.44
C TYR A 12 17.23 12.75 1.97
N PRO A 13 18.04 13.35 1.07
CA PRO A 13 18.03 13.01 -0.36
C PRO A 13 18.32 11.54 -0.64
N ILE A 14 19.10 10.89 0.22
CA ILE A 14 19.42 9.46 0.08
C ILE A 14 18.19 8.56 0.23
N LEU A 15 17.21 8.97 1.06
CA LEU A 15 15.96 8.22 1.22
C LEU A 15 15.10 8.32 -0.03
N ASP A 16 15.14 9.45 -0.74
CA ASP A 16 14.48 9.59 -2.04
C ASP A 16 15.16 8.75 -3.11
N GLY A 17 16.50 8.73 -3.14
CA GLY A 17 17.26 7.85 -4.03
C GLY A 17 16.90 6.38 -3.80
N LEU A 18 16.82 5.95 -2.54
CA LEU A 18 16.47 4.57 -2.20
C LEU A 18 15.01 4.23 -2.53
N ARG A 19 14.08 5.18 -2.36
CA ARG A 19 12.69 5.05 -2.87
C ARG A 19 12.66 4.87 -4.38
N GLY A 20 13.47 5.62 -5.11
CA GLY A 20 13.57 5.51 -6.57
C GLY A 20 14.02 4.12 -7.01
N VAL A 21 15.09 3.60 -6.39
CA VAL A 21 15.56 2.23 -6.66
C VAL A 21 14.50 1.19 -6.33
N ALA A 22 13.85 1.30 -5.17
CA ALA A 22 12.77 0.39 -4.78
C ALA A 22 11.59 0.45 -5.76
N ALA A 23 11.20 1.64 -6.24
CA ALA A 23 10.14 1.79 -7.24
C ALA A 23 10.50 1.11 -8.57
N LEU A 24 11.75 1.24 -9.03
CA LEU A 24 12.22 0.56 -10.23
C LEU A 24 12.18 -0.97 -10.07
N LEU A 25 12.59 -1.49 -8.91
CA LEU A 25 12.49 -2.92 -8.62
C LEU A 25 11.05 -3.43 -8.69
N VAL A 26 10.07 -2.68 -8.15
CA VAL A 26 8.64 -3.01 -8.24
C VAL A 26 8.17 -3.03 -9.70
N VAL A 27 8.58 -2.05 -10.51
CA VAL A 27 8.24 -2.03 -11.95
C VAL A 27 8.84 -3.21 -12.68
N CYS A 28 10.13 -3.49 -12.49
CA CYS A 28 10.81 -4.62 -13.12
C CYS A 28 10.19 -5.96 -12.69
N PHE A 29 9.77 -6.10 -11.43
CA PHE A 29 9.06 -7.28 -10.94
C PHE A 29 7.75 -7.52 -11.72
N HIS A 30 6.89 -6.51 -11.85
CA HIS A 30 5.60 -6.65 -12.54
C HIS A 30 5.76 -6.81 -14.07
N LEU A 31 6.89 -6.37 -14.65
CA LEU A 31 7.21 -6.64 -16.05
C LEU A 31 7.73 -8.07 -16.28
N ALA A 32 8.45 -8.62 -15.30
CA ALA A 32 9.00 -9.97 -15.38
C ALA A 32 7.99 -11.06 -15.02
N GLU A 33 7.09 -10.79 -14.05
CA GLU A 33 6.13 -11.77 -13.51
C GLU A 33 5.27 -12.45 -14.59
N PRO A 34 4.64 -11.74 -15.55
CA PRO A 34 3.85 -12.38 -16.59
C PRO A 34 4.66 -13.18 -17.61
N LEU A 35 5.99 -12.99 -17.66
CA LEU A 35 6.90 -13.66 -18.59
C LEU A 35 7.51 -14.94 -18.00
N SER A 36 7.49 -15.07 -16.68
CA SER A 36 7.99 -16.25 -15.96
C SER A 36 6.99 -17.40 -15.94
N THR A 37 7.50 -18.63 -16.07
CA THR A 37 6.71 -19.87 -15.98
C THR A 37 6.71 -20.47 -14.57
N SER A 38 7.62 -20.00 -13.70
CA SER A 38 7.81 -20.47 -12.33
C SER A 38 8.43 -19.38 -11.44
N HIS A 39 8.57 -19.71 -10.16
CA HIS A 39 9.34 -18.91 -9.20
C HIS A 39 10.86 -19.03 -9.44
N LEU A 40 11.30 -20.06 -10.16
CA LEU A 40 12.72 -20.36 -10.38
C LEU A 40 13.32 -19.63 -11.59
N ASP A 41 12.51 -19.24 -12.57
CA ASP A 41 12.94 -18.54 -13.78
C ASP A 41 12.66 -17.02 -13.73
N ASN A 42 11.90 -16.54 -12.74
CA ASN A 42 11.74 -15.11 -12.50
C ASN A 42 13.01 -14.51 -11.87
N ILE A 43 13.76 -13.75 -12.67
CA ILE A 43 15.02 -13.08 -12.29
C ILE A 43 14.82 -12.14 -11.07
N ILE A 44 13.61 -11.61 -10.87
CA ILE A 44 13.29 -10.65 -9.82
C ILE A 44 12.17 -11.20 -8.93
N ASN A 45 12.12 -12.51 -8.67
CA ASN A 45 11.06 -13.13 -7.88
C ASN A 45 10.79 -12.43 -6.52
N HIS A 46 11.83 -11.95 -5.85
CA HIS A 46 11.71 -11.27 -4.56
C HIS A 46 11.44 -9.76 -4.67
N GLY A 47 11.07 -9.26 -5.86
CA GLY A 47 10.83 -7.84 -6.10
C GLY A 47 9.67 -7.27 -5.27
N TYR A 48 8.73 -8.11 -4.83
CA TYR A 48 7.65 -7.73 -3.92
C TYR A 48 8.17 -7.19 -2.57
N LEU A 49 9.36 -7.61 -2.11
CA LEU A 49 9.98 -7.13 -0.85
C LEU A 49 10.32 -5.63 -0.88
N ALA A 50 10.40 -5.03 -2.07
CA ALA A 50 10.55 -3.58 -2.19
C ALA A 50 9.36 -2.82 -1.58
N VAL A 51 8.17 -3.44 -1.53
CA VAL A 51 6.99 -2.87 -0.86
C VAL A 51 7.16 -2.85 0.66
N ASP A 52 7.72 -3.91 1.25
CA ASP A 52 8.06 -3.94 2.68
C ASP A 52 9.05 -2.83 3.05
N PHE A 53 10.04 -2.60 2.17
CA PHE A 53 10.96 -1.48 2.32
C PHE A 53 10.24 -0.12 2.30
N PHE A 54 9.25 0.09 1.43
CA PHE A 54 8.42 1.30 1.44
C PHE A 54 7.67 1.49 2.76
N PHE A 55 7.12 0.42 3.34
CA PHE A 55 6.45 0.49 4.64
C PHE A 55 7.39 0.85 5.78
N LEU A 56 8.56 0.22 5.85
CA LEU A 56 9.59 0.54 6.85
C LEU A 56 10.01 2.01 6.75
N LEU A 57 10.24 2.48 5.52
CA LEU A 57 10.62 3.86 5.28
C LEU A 57 9.47 4.84 5.58
N SER A 58 8.22 4.46 5.32
CA SER A 58 7.05 5.24 5.70
C SER A 58 6.98 5.43 7.22
N GLY A 59 7.12 4.34 7.99
CA GLY A 59 7.16 4.37 9.45
C GLY A 59 8.28 5.26 9.98
N PHE A 60 9.50 5.11 9.44
CA PHE A 60 10.64 5.97 9.80
C PHE A 60 10.35 7.45 9.53
N VAL A 61 9.86 7.80 8.34
CA VAL A 61 9.56 9.20 7.97
C VAL A 61 8.44 9.77 8.83
N ILE A 62 7.42 8.97 9.18
CA ILE A 62 6.32 9.40 10.05
C ILE A 62 6.84 9.69 11.47
N GLY A 63 7.59 8.76 12.07
CA GLY A 63 8.19 8.98 13.41
C GLY A 63 9.09 10.20 13.41
N TYR A 64 10.04 10.25 12.46
CA TYR A 64 10.96 11.37 12.31
C TYR A 64 10.23 12.71 12.10
N ALA A 65 9.18 12.78 11.29
CA ALA A 65 8.53 14.04 10.97
C ALA A 65 7.55 14.54 12.05
N TYR A 66 7.00 13.66 12.89
CA TYR A 66 5.86 13.99 13.75
C TYR A 66 6.02 13.70 15.24
N ASP A 67 6.93 12.83 15.69
CA ASP A 67 6.99 12.41 17.10
C ASP A 67 7.22 13.58 18.09
N ASP A 68 7.99 14.58 17.69
CA ASP A 68 8.30 15.78 18.49
C ASP A 68 7.26 16.91 18.34
N ARG A 69 6.17 16.68 17.59
CA ARG A 69 5.20 17.74 17.24
C ARG A 69 3.82 17.52 17.83
N TRP A 70 3.63 16.44 18.58
CA TRP A 70 2.33 16.06 19.11
C TRP A 70 1.75 17.03 20.14
N ASP A 71 2.58 17.88 20.76
CA ASP A 71 2.11 18.97 21.63
C ASP A 71 1.33 20.06 20.86
N LYS A 72 1.58 20.17 19.54
CA LYS A 72 0.96 21.16 18.65
C LYS A 72 0.08 20.53 17.57
N LEU A 73 -0.02 19.20 17.55
CA LEU A 73 -0.65 18.42 16.49
C LEU A 73 -1.78 17.56 17.06
N THR A 74 -2.99 17.76 16.56
CA THR A 74 -4.13 16.89 16.90
C THR A 74 -4.19 15.68 15.96
N VAL A 75 -4.81 14.59 16.42
CA VAL A 75 -5.06 13.39 15.61
C VAL A 75 -5.74 13.73 14.29
N GLY A 76 -6.79 14.56 14.33
CA GLY A 76 -7.50 15.00 13.11
C GLY A 76 -6.60 15.80 12.15
N SER A 77 -5.76 16.70 12.67
CA SER A 77 -4.83 17.48 11.83
C SER A 77 -3.74 16.61 11.19
N PHE A 78 -3.27 15.58 11.89
CA PHE A 78 -2.35 14.58 11.33
C PHE A 78 -3.02 13.77 10.21
N LEU A 79 -4.19 13.17 10.50
CA LEU A 79 -4.91 12.34 9.55
C LEU A 79 -5.30 13.13 8.29
N ARG A 80 -5.70 14.40 8.44
CA ARG A 80 -5.98 15.28 7.30
C ARG A 80 -4.76 15.46 6.39
N ARG A 81 -3.57 15.73 6.96
CA ARG A 81 -2.33 15.86 6.18
C ARG A 81 -1.95 14.56 5.47
N ARG A 82 -2.20 13.41 6.10
CA ARG A 82 -1.96 12.10 5.48
C ARG A 82 -2.96 11.85 4.35
N PHE A 83 -4.22 12.16 4.55
CA PHE A 83 -5.28 12.03 3.55
C PHE A 83 -4.99 12.90 2.32
N GLU A 84 -4.69 14.19 2.50
CA GLU A 84 -4.35 15.12 1.41
C GLU A 84 -3.13 14.66 0.58
N ARG A 85 -2.22 13.91 1.21
CA ARG A 85 -1.03 13.35 0.54
C ARG A 85 -1.33 12.05 -0.22
N LEU A 86 -2.10 11.14 0.37
CA LEU A 86 -2.30 9.79 -0.18
C LEU A 86 -3.48 9.72 -1.16
N GLN A 87 -4.56 10.44 -0.86
CA GLN A 87 -5.82 10.37 -1.60
C GLN A 87 -5.67 10.73 -3.10
N PRO A 88 -4.88 11.75 -3.49
CA PRO A 88 -4.71 12.06 -4.92
C PRO A 88 -4.14 10.88 -5.71
N LEU A 89 -3.18 10.14 -5.13
CA LEU A 89 -2.59 8.96 -5.78
C LEU A 89 -3.55 7.78 -5.82
N VAL A 90 -4.39 7.59 -4.79
CA VAL A 90 -5.46 6.58 -4.79
C VAL A 90 -6.41 6.84 -5.96
N VAL A 91 -6.96 8.05 -6.04
CA VAL A 91 -7.93 8.42 -7.08
C VAL A 91 -7.30 8.30 -8.48
N LEU A 92 -6.05 8.75 -8.64
CA LEU A 92 -5.33 8.61 -9.90
C LEU A 92 -5.18 7.14 -10.31
N GLY A 93 -4.68 6.28 -9.41
CA GLY A 93 -4.48 4.86 -9.69
C GLY A 93 -5.79 4.14 -10.04
N MET A 94 -6.86 4.39 -9.27
CA MET A 94 -8.18 3.81 -9.54
C MET A 94 -8.76 4.29 -10.87
N THR A 95 -8.55 5.56 -11.22
CA THR A 95 -9.04 6.14 -12.48
C THR A 95 -8.27 5.59 -13.68
N LEU A 96 -6.95 5.49 -13.60
CA LEU A 96 -6.14 4.85 -14.64
C LEU A 96 -6.51 3.37 -14.80
N GLY A 97 -6.75 2.67 -13.69
CA GLY A 97 -7.28 1.31 -13.68
C GLY A 97 -8.63 1.17 -14.36
N ALA A 98 -9.57 2.07 -14.06
CA ALA A 98 -10.90 2.09 -14.70
C ALA A 98 -10.83 2.37 -16.20
N ILE A 99 -9.99 3.32 -16.63
CA ILE A 99 -9.76 3.63 -18.04
C ILE A 99 -9.12 2.44 -18.76
N GLY A 100 -8.15 1.79 -18.12
CA GLY A 100 -7.43 0.63 -18.65
C GLY A 100 -8.22 -0.69 -18.64
N PHE A 101 -9.32 -0.77 -17.87
CA PHE A 101 -9.96 -2.04 -17.51
C PHE A 101 -10.29 -2.93 -18.71
N TYR A 102 -11.01 -2.40 -19.71
CA TYR A 102 -11.41 -3.20 -20.87
C TYR A 102 -10.25 -3.49 -21.84
N PHE A 103 -9.15 -2.71 -21.77
CA PHE A 103 -7.94 -2.99 -22.56
C PHE A 103 -7.13 -4.17 -22.01
N THR A 104 -7.45 -4.63 -20.79
CA THR A 104 -6.82 -5.82 -20.17
C THR A 104 -7.58 -7.12 -20.44
N ASP A 105 -8.65 -7.09 -21.24
CA ASP A 105 -9.39 -8.29 -21.64
C ASP A 105 -8.47 -9.29 -22.36
N SER A 106 -8.41 -10.51 -21.83
CA SER A 106 -7.50 -11.56 -22.30
C SER A 106 -7.94 -12.92 -21.77
N THR A 107 -7.32 -14.00 -22.25
CA THR A 107 -7.58 -15.37 -21.77
C THR A 107 -7.27 -15.56 -20.29
N ILE A 108 -6.40 -14.71 -19.71
CA ILE A 108 -6.05 -14.71 -18.28
C ILE A 108 -7.18 -14.07 -17.45
N TRP A 109 -7.93 -13.14 -18.04
CA TRP A 109 -8.97 -12.36 -17.37
C TRP A 109 -10.34 -12.54 -18.02
N PRO A 110 -10.92 -13.76 -17.98
CA PRO A 110 -12.10 -14.11 -18.78
C PRO A 110 -13.38 -13.38 -18.34
N LEU A 111 -13.41 -12.74 -17.18
CA LEU A 111 -14.59 -12.02 -16.71
C LEU A 111 -14.75 -10.65 -17.38
N ILE A 112 -13.68 -10.01 -17.85
CA ILE A 112 -13.67 -8.59 -18.21
C ILE A 112 -14.73 -8.24 -19.26
N HIS A 113 -14.82 -8.99 -20.35
CA HIS A 113 -15.82 -8.75 -21.41
C HIS A 113 -17.29 -8.94 -20.96
N THR A 114 -17.54 -9.58 -19.82
CA THR A 114 -18.89 -9.77 -19.26
C THR A 114 -19.31 -8.66 -18.30
N VAL A 115 -18.37 -7.79 -17.89
CA VAL A 115 -18.63 -6.75 -16.89
C VAL A 115 -19.36 -5.57 -17.54
N PRO A 116 -20.59 -5.25 -17.12
CA PRO A 116 -21.28 -4.06 -17.60
C PRO A 116 -20.65 -2.78 -17.01
N LEU A 117 -20.68 -1.70 -17.78
CA LEU A 117 -20.08 -0.41 -17.42
C LEU A 117 -20.51 0.13 -16.05
N TRP A 118 -21.77 -0.06 -15.67
CA TRP A 118 -22.25 0.42 -14.37
C TRP A 118 -21.55 -0.27 -13.19
N LYS A 119 -21.20 -1.57 -13.30
CA LYS A 119 -20.44 -2.28 -12.27
C LYS A 119 -19.04 -1.72 -12.15
N LEU A 120 -18.39 -1.46 -13.29
CA LEU A 120 -17.09 -0.80 -13.34
C LEU A 120 -17.13 0.56 -12.64
N VAL A 121 -18.14 1.38 -12.91
CA VAL A 121 -18.32 2.69 -12.27
C VAL A 121 -18.51 2.54 -10.75
N VAL A 122 -19.33 1.59 -10.29
CA VAL A 122 -19.51 1.34 -8.85
C VAL A 122 -18.20 0.91 -8.18
N VAL A 123 -17.47 -0.04 -8.77
CA VAL A 123 -16.16 -0.48 -8.24
C VAL A 123 -15.14 0.65 -8.25
N TRP A 124 -15.14 1.50 -9.28
CA TRP A 124 -14.28 2.68 -9.34
C TRP A 124 -14.60 3.70 -8.24
N LEU A 125 -15.88 3.98 -8.00
CA LEU A 125 -16.29 4.89 -6.92
C LEU A 125 -15.89 4.36 -5.55
N ILE A 126 -16.09 3.06 -5.29
CA ILE A 126 -15.64 2.43 -4.03
C ILE A 126 -14.12 2.45 -3.95
N GLY A 127 -13.41 2.08 -5.02
CA GLY A 127 -11.96 2.10 -5.08
C GLY A 127 -11.38 3.48 -4.80
N CYS A 128 -12.01 4.55 -5.28
CA CYS A 128 -11.62 5.93 -4.97
C CYS A 128 -11.64 6.23 -3.46
N THR A 129 -12.39 5.48 -2.64
CA THR A 129 -12.40 5.61 -1.18
C THR A 129 -11.33 4.78 -0.47
N ILE A 130 -10.48 4.06 -1.21
CA ILE A 130 -9.53 3.03 -0.75
C ILE A 130 -10.16 1.87 0.04
N LEU A 131 -11.49 1.80 0.13
CA LEU A 131 -12.17 0.71 0.81
C LEU A 131 -12.08 -0.58 -0.02
N PRO A 132 -11.77 -1.72 0.63
CA PRO A 132 -11.74 -2.99 -0.06
C PRO A 132 -13.16 -3.45 -0.40
N ILE A 133 -13.30 -4.13 -1.53
CA ILE A 133 -14.55 -4.77 -1.91
C ILE A 133 -14.55 -6.25 -1.50
N PRO A 134 -15.72 -6.86 -1.22
CA PRO A 134 -15.81 -8.30 -1.00
C PRO A 134 -15.55 -9.08 -2.29
N LEU A 135 -15.16 -10.36 -2.16
CA LEU A 135 -14.91 -11.27 -3.28
C LEU A 135 -16.11 -11.38 -4.26
N SER A 136 -17.35 -11.23 -3.77
CA SER A 136 -18.56 -11.24 -4.59
C SER A 136 -18.68 -10.05 -5.54
N MET A 137 -17.90 -8.99 -5.32
CA MET A 137 -17.85 -7.78 -6.14
C MET A 137 -16.58 -7.71 -6.99
N ASP A 138 -15.72 -8.72 -6.95
CA ASP A 138 -14.54 -8.78 -7.80
C ASP A 138 -14.96 -8.91 -9.27
N ILE A 139 -14.63 -7.87 -10.04
CA ILE A 139 -14.92 -7.76 -11.47
C ILE A 139 -13.81 -8.33 -12.36
N ARG A 140 -12.63 -8.62 -11.79
CA ARG A 140 -11.48 -9.18 -12.51
C ARG A 140 -11.40 -10.71 -12.32
N GLY A 141 -11.88 -11.21 -11.18
CA GLY A 141 -11.90 -12.65 -10.85
C GLY A 141 -10.57 -13.17 -10.29
N TRP A 142 -9.70 -12.27 -9.82
CA TRP A 142 -8.38 -12.59 -9.23
C TRP A 142 -8.38 -12.62 -7.70
N GLN A 143 -9.55 -12.52 -7.07
CA GLN A 143 -9.71 -12.45 -5.62
C GLN A 143 -9.02 -11.23 -5.00
N GLU A 144 -8.99 -10.11 -5.72
CA GLU A 144 -8.35 -8.88 -5.27
C GLU A 144 -9.28 -7.98 -4.47
N MET A 145 -8.74 -7.36 -3.42
CA MET A 145 -9.45 -6.35 -2.62
C MET A 145 -9.74 -5.07 -3.41
N HIS A 146 -8.95 -4.81 -4.47
CA HIS A 146 -9.02 -3.61 -5.31
C HIS A 146 -8.83 -3.97 -6.81
N PRO A 147 -9.85 -4.51 -7.50
CA PRO A 147 -9.70 -5.09 -8.85
C PRO A 147 -9.27 -4.11 -9.96
N LEU A 148 -9.40 -2.81 -9.73
CA LEU A 148 -8.95 -1.78 -10.67
C LEU A 148 -7.50 -1.37 -10.44
N ASN A 149 -6.95 -1.68 -9.27
CA ASN A 149 -5.59 -1.34 -8.90
C ASN A 149 -5.12 -2.33 -7.83
N SER A 150 -4.61 -3.49 -8.25
CA SER A 150 -4.19 -4.57 -7.37
C SER A 150 -3.19 -4.12 -6.30
N VAL A 151 -2.24 -3.25 -6.68
CA VAL A 151 -1.24 -2.67 -5.77
C VAL A 151 -1.83 -1.66 -4.77
N GLY A 152 -3.11 -1.29 -4.92
CA GLY A 152 -3.86 -0.45 -3.98
C GLY A 152 -3.94 -1.01 -2.56
N TRP A 153 -3.75 -2.32 -2.39
CA TRP A 153 -3.67 -2.97 -1.07
C TRP A 153 -2.61 -2.30 -0.18
N SER A 154 -1.49 -1.90 -0.77
CA SER A 154 -0.39 -1.27 -0.03
C SER A 154 -0.79 0.07 0.57
N LEU A 155 -1.52 0.89 -0.20
CA LEU A 155 -2.04 2.18 0.27
C LEU A 155 -3.10 1.97 1.34
N PHE A 156 -3.98 0.96 1.21
CA PHE A 156 -4.96 0.63 2.24
C PHE A 156 -4.29 0.35 3.60
N PHE A 157 -3.24 -0.50 3.63
CA PHE A 157 -2.50 -0.75 4.87
C PHE A 157 -1.71 0.46 5.36
N GLU A 158 -1.22 1.32 4.47
CA GLU A 158 -0.63 2.60 4.85
C GLU A 158 -1.66 3.51 5.55
N TYR A 159 -2.92 3.57 5.10
CA TYR A 159 -3.99 4.30 5.82
C TYR A 159 -4.23 3.72 7.22
N ILE A 160 -4.33 2.39 7.34
CA ILE A 160 -4.49 1.72 8.63
C ILE A 160 -3.32 2.04 9.56
N ALA A 161 -2.08 1.92 9.06
CA ALA A 161 -0.88 2.21 9.83
C ALA A 161 -0.86 3.66 10.34
N ASN A 162 -1.25 4.63 9.50
CA ASN A 162 -1.35 6.04 9.91
C ASN A 162 -2.41 6.25 11.01
N ILE A 163 -3.57 5.58 10.91
CA ILE A 163 -4.60 5.63 11.94
C ILE A 163 -4.09 5.03 13.26
N LEU A 164 -3.53 3.82 13.22
CA LEU A 164 -2.99 3.14 14.40
C LEU A 164 -1.85 3.94 15.05
N TYR A 165 -0.97 4.52 14.24
CA TYR A 165 0.08 5.43 14.70
C TYR A 165 -0.48 6.63 15.46
N ALA A 166 -1.46 7.32 14.88
CA ALA A 166 -2.06 8.50 15.49
C ALA A 166 -2.82 8.18 16.79
N LEU A 167 -3.52 7.04 16.83
CA LEU A 167 -4.33 6.62 17.96
C LEU A 167 -3.51 6.09 19.14
N GLY A 168 -2.40 5.39 18.90
CA GLY A 168 -1.67 4.78 20.02
C GLY A 168 -0.28 4.21 19.75
N ILE A 169 0.03 3.71 18.56
CA ILE A 169 1.32 3.01 18.33
C ILE A 169 2.52 3.93 18.63
N ARG A 170 2.41 5.24 18.35
CA ARG A 170 3.44 6.24 18.68
C ARG A 170 3.81 6.34 20.16
N LYS A 171 2.94 5.87 21.06
CA LYS A 171 3.14 5.92 22.52
C LYS A 171 3.85 4.67 23.05
N LEU A 172 4.05 3.67 22.20
CA LEU A 172 4.72 2.42 22.60
C LEU A 172 6.21 2.68 22.82
N SER A 173 6.76 2.08 23.87
CA SER A 173 8.21 2.09 24.08
C SER A 173 8.93 1.23 23.03
N ASN A 174 10.22 1.49 22.81
CA ASN A 174 11.05 0.66 21.91
C ASN A 174 11.04 -0.83 22.31
N LYS A 175 10.91 -1.14 23.61
CA LYS A 175 10.78 -2.52 24.09
C LYS A 175 9.45 -3.16 23.67
N ALA A 176 8.35 -2.42 23.78
CA ALA A 176 7.03 -2.88 23.37
C ALA A 176 6.96 -3.07 21.84
N LEU A 177 7.52 -2.12 21.08
CA LEU A 177 7.65 -2.24 19.62
C LEU A 177 8.54 -3.42 19.23
N GLY A 178 9.68 -3.63 19.91
CA GLY A 178 10.54 -4.78 19.67
C GLY A 178 9.83 -6.12 19.93
N CYS A 179 9.07 -6.21 21.03
CA CYS A 179 8.25 -7.38 21.32
C CYS A 179 7.18 -7.60 20.25
N PHE A 180 6.49 -6.54 19.83
CA PHE A 180 5.49 -6.60 18.76
C PHE A 180 6.08 -7.11 17.44
N VAL A 181 7.23 -6.57 17.02
CA VAL A 181 7.93 -7.01 15.81
C VAL A 181 8.37 -8.47 15.92
N PHE A 182 8.90 -8.88 17.08
CA PHE A 182 9.29 -10.28 17.31
C PHE A 182 8.09 -11.23 17.21
N LEU A 183 6.96 -10.88 17.84
CA LEU A 183 5.73 -11.67 17.78
C LEU A 183 5.18 -11.75 16.35
N ALA A 184 5.16 -10.62 15.63
CA ALA A 184 4.75 -10.60 14.23
C ALA A 184 5.65 -11.48 13.35
N GLY A 185 6.97 -11.42 13.56
CA GLY A 185 7.93 -12.29 12.89
C GLY A 185 7.72 -13.77 13.22
N ALA A 186 7.49 -14.11 14.49
CA ALA A 186 7.20 -15.49 14.91
C ALA A 186 5.90 -16.02 14.29
N VAL A 187 4.85 -15.19 14.22
CA VAL A 187 3.59 -15.53 13.55
C VAL A 187 3.80 -15.72 12.05
N LEU A 188 4.61 -14.87 11.41
CA LEU A 188 4.92 -15.00 9.99
C LEU A 188 5.70 -16.29 9.69
N VAL A 189 6.70 -16.63 10.52
CA VAL A 189 7.45 -17.90 10.40
C VAL A 189 6.53 -19.09 10.62
N HIS A 190 5.67 -19.05 11.63
CA HIS A 190 4.69 -20.09 11.85
C HIS A 190 3.76 -20.24 10.65
N PHE A 191 3.24 -19.12 10.12
CA PHE A 191 2.37 -19.15 8.95
C PHE A 191 3.06 -19.73 7.72
N ALA A 192 4.32 -19.35 7.46
CA ALA A 192 5.11 -19.93 6.37
C ALA A 192 5.16 -21.46 6.52
N VAL A 193 5.75 -21.94 7.62
CA VAL A 193 6.00 -23.38 7.87
C VAL A 193 4.73 -24.23 7.94
N THR A 194 3.59 -23.65 8.34
CA THR A 194 2.32 -24.38 8.49
C THR A 194 1.35 -24.19 7.33
N SER A 195 1.69 -23.33 6.35
CA SER A 195 0.83 -23.14 5.19
C SER A 195 0.80 -24.41 4.33
N PRO A 196 -0.31 -24.69 3.62
CA PRO A 196 -0.39 -25.82 2.69
C PRO A 196 0.66 -25.79 1.57
N ALA A 197 1.28 -24.63 1.34
CA ALA A 197 2.30 -24.40 0.31
C ALA A 197 3.75 -24.44 0.84
N GLY A 198 3.95 -24.48 2.16
CA GLY A 198 5.26 -24.55 2.83
C GLY A 198 5.89 -23.20 3.19
#